data_AF-A0A9P5H760-F1
#
_entry.id   AF-A0A9P5H760-F1
#
_cell.length_a   1.000
_cell.length_b   1.000
_cell.length_c   1.000
_cell.angle_alpha   90.00
_cell.angle_beta   90.00
_cell.angle_gamma   90.00
#
_symmetry.space_group_name_H-M   'P 1'
#
loop_
_entity.id
_entity.type
_entity.pdbx_description
1 polymer ?
#
loop_
_entity_poly.entity_id
_entity_poly.type
_entity_poly.pdbx_seq_one_letter_code
_entity_poly.pdbx_strand_id
1 'polypeptide(L)'
;MEAYIRPLSVRDLDQCVTVETTAFPPEEAATREKIEYRLSVFPEICFGLFFRGEPSLPIKLPDNIPYLSEAPVSEEATLVAHTLATKSNTRVVRDDDMEMPSTWKTNPQAGLELGHNPDGKTIAQHALATLPRYQRSGLGKALMRSYIIQMKEAGLADRISILAHDTLVPYYESLGFGIIGKSESTYAGATWYDLHKYGRTKSEQTGRGPESLQHFTIEVPMASAYSLEQLQQFYVHIGLPEHLHHAPPSLSLLKALHVHSLSTLPYENLSLHYNAAHEIELDPQHLFRKVVTDNRGRGGFCMEIAILYNHVLRAAGFDAYTAGVRTRGRLEGVPRGDYPGWNHIVNIVTFPDGSKYHADVAFGGDGALFPMPLVDGLIHENLGTQQIRLVRDWIPHQVHRTEDTKLWIYQYRNGVDKDWNSFYSFPGIEFYALDWGVVNFWIGAHPDSHQRFNMLVIKFLRRQKEVDGNDEEYEIYGKRMLVNGVVKENLGGRTQIIGECKSEAERLEALEKYFSIFLEAEEKEGIRGYFSELR
;
A
#
# COMPACT_ATOMS: atom_id res chain seq x y z
N MET A 1 -35.46 -0.03 4.68
CA MET A 1 -35.23 0.65 3.40
C MET A 1 -33.80 1.15 3.45
N GLU A 2 -32.88 0.34 2.94
CA GLU A 2 -31.45 0.60 3.07
C GLU A 2 -30.96 1.11 1.72
N ALA A 3 -30.57 2.39 1.68
CA ALA A 3 -29.94 3.00 0.51
C ALA A 3 -28.43 2.82 0.61
N TYR A 4 -27.75 2.63 -0.51
CA TYR A 4 -26.31 2.54 -0.56
C TYR A 4 -25.77 3.07 -1.90
N ILE A 5 -24.50 3.45 -1.93
CA ILE A 5 -23.79 3.89 -3.13
C ILE A 5 -22.68 2.87 -3.42
N ARG A 6 -22.44 2.55 -4.69
CA ARG A 6 -21.31 1.71 -5.09
C ARG A 6 -20.83 2.04 -6.50
N PRO A 7 -19.63 1.60 -6.91
CA PRO A 7 -19.25 1.56 -8.32
C PRO A 7 -20.27 0.78 -9.16
N LEU A 8 -20.52 1.26 -10.37
CA LEU A 8 -21.34 0.61 -11.38
C LEU A 8 -20.51 -0.40 -12.14
N SER A 9 -21.16 -1.39 -12.72
CA SER A 9 -20.54 -2.37 -13.61
C SER A 9 -21.41 -2.60 -14.84
N VAL A 10 -20.90 -3.34 -15.82
CA VAL A 10 -21.68 -3.73 -17.01
C VAL A 10 -23.00 -4.46 -16.65
N ARG A 11 -23.08 -5.10 -15.47
CA ARG A 11 -24.32 -5.73 -14.98
C ARG A 11 -25.45 -4.72 -14.71
N ASP A 12 -25.10 -3.46 -14.50
CA ASP A 12 -26.03 -2.37 -14.21
C ASP A 12 -26.51 -1.64 -15.48
N LEU A 13 -26.00 -2.03 -16.66
CA LEU A 13 -26.21 -1.32 -17.92
C LEU A 13 -27.69 -1.00 -18.20
N ASP A 14 -28.58 -1.99 -18.06
CA ASP A 14 -30.01 -1.79 -18.34
C ASP A 14 -30.65 -0.76 -17.40
N GLN A 15 -30.28 -0.79 -16.12
CA GLN A 15 -30.75 0.18 -15.15
C GLN A 15 -30.15 1.57 -15.43
N CYS A 16 -28.86 1.66 -15.76
CA CYS A 16 -28.22 2.92 -16.14
C CYS A 16 -28.86 3.54 -17.38
N VAL A 17 -29.14 2.76 -18.43
CA VAL A 17 -29.84 3.24 -19.64
C VAL A 17 -31.23 3.77 -19.27
N THR A 18 -31.94 3.07 -18.39
CA THR A 18 -33.26 3.51 -17.91
C THR A 18 -33.18 4.83 -17.16
N VAL A 19 -32.23 4.98 -16.23
CA VAL A 19 -32.04 6.21 -15.46
C VAL A 19 -31.61 7.37 -16.38
N GLU A 20 -30.68 7.13 -17.29
CA GLU A 20 -30.16 8.13 -18.24
C GLU A 20 -31.27 8.67 -19.15
N THR A 21 -31.96 7.78 -19.87
CA THR A 21 -32.95 8.14 -20.90
C THR A 21 -34.24 8.72 -20.32
N THR A 22 -34.50 8.50 -19.03
CA THR A 22 -35.64 9.13 -18.34
C THR A 22 -35.26 10.44 -17.66
N ALA A 23 -33.99 10.67 -17.34
CA ALA A 23 -33.52 11.87 -16.67
C ALA A 23 -33.11 13.00 -17.63
N PHE A 24 -32.66 12.67 -18.85
CA PHE A 24 -32.20 13.63 -19.85
C PHE A 24 -33.09 13.64 -21.11
N PRO A 25 -33.15 14.77 -21.84
CA PRO A 25 -33.65 14.81 -23.21
C PRO A 25 -32.88 13.84 -24.13
N PRO A 26 -33.51 13.27 -25.17
CA PRO A 26 -32.87 12.30 -26.07
C PRO A 26 -31.55 12.76 -26.70
N GLU A 27 -31.43 14.05 -26.98
CA GLU A 27 -30.24 14.69 -27.56
C GLU A 27 -29.06 14.81 -26.58
N GLU A 28 -29.33 14.83 -25.26
CA GLU A 28 -28.31 14.91 -24.21
C GLU A 28 -27.98 13.56 -23.60
N ALA A 29 -28.94 12.62 -23.59
CA ALA A 29 -28.79 11.31 -22.98
C ALA A 29 -27.69 10.48 -23.67
N ALA A 30 -26.79 9.87 -22.87
CA ALA A 30 -25.82 8.93 -23.42
C ALA A 30 -26.52 7.70 -24.04
N THR A 31 -26.11 7.34 -25.25
CA THR A 31 -26.54 6.09 -25.90
C THR A 31 -26.15 4.88 -25.06
N ARG A 32 -26.88 3.76 -25.22
CA ARG A 32 -26.56 2.48 -24.57
C ARG A 32 -25.11 2.07 -24.76
N GLU A 33 -24.57 2.23 -25.97
CA GLU A 33 -23.20 1.85 -26.33
C GLU A 33 -22.18 2.71 -25.57
N LYS A 34 -22.40 4.03 -25.46
CA LYS A 34 -21.55 4.93 -24.67
C LYS A 34 -21.57 4.59 -23.17
N ILE A 35 -22.72 4.19 -22.63
CA ILE A 35 -22.82 3.74 -21.24
C ILE A 35 -22.08 2.41 -21.06
N GLU A 36 -22.30 1.43 -21.95
CA GLU A 36 -21.59 0.15 -21.94
C GLU A 36 -20.07 0.34 -21.98
N TYR A 37 -19.60 1.25 -22.85
CA TYR A 37 -18.18 1.61 -22.94
C TYR A 37 -17.63 2.12 -21.62
N ARG A 38 -18.25 3.14 -21.00
CA ARG A 38 -17.80 3.73 -19.73
C ARG A 38 -17.74 2.70 -18.60
N LEU A 39 -18.75 1.82 -18.54
CA LEU A 39 -18.82 0.74 -17.55
C LEU A 39 -17.86 -0.42 -17.82
N SER A 40 -17.29 -0.51 -19.03
CA SER A 40 -16.35 -1.56 -19.42
C SER A 40 -14.89 -1.14 -19.28
N VAL A 41 -14.56 0.12 -19.57
CA VAL A 41 -13.17 0.58 -19.63
C VAL A 41 -12.62 1.07 -18.29
N PHE A 42 -13.44 1.73 -17.48
CA PHE A 42 -13.06 2.16 -16.14
C PHE A 42 -14.29 2.37 -15.23
N PRO A 43 -15.00 1.28 -14.86
CA PRO A 43 -16.21 1.34 -14.04
C PRO A 43 -16.02 2.02 -12.68
N GLU A 44 -14.80 2.05 -12.14
CA GLU A 44 -14.45 2.54 -10.81
C GLU A 44 -14.71 4.05 -10.62
N ILE A 45 -14.87 4.80 -11.72
CA ILE A 45 -15.24 6.23 -11.70
C ILE A 45 -16.72 6.47 -12.06
N CYS A 46 -17.53 5.41 -12.14
CA CYS A 46 -18.97 5.51 -12.42
C CYS A 46 -19.74 4.96 -11.21
N PHE A 47 -20.55 5.78 -10.54
CA PHE A 47 -21.23 5.38 -9.29
C PHE A 47 -22.74 5.34 -9.44
N GLY A 48 -23.37 4.41 -8.72
CA GLY A 48 -24.82 4.27 -8.62
C GLY A 48 -25.30 4.39 -7.19
N LEU A 49 -26.43 5.05 -7.00
CA LEU A 49 -27.19 5.07 -5.75
C LEU A 49 -28.35 4.07 -5.87
N PHE A 50 -28.33 3.08 -5.00
CA PHE A 50 -29.24 1.94 -4.98
C PHE A 50 -30.12 1.97 -3.74
N PHE A 51 -31.32 1.40 -3.87
CA PHE A 51 -32.19 1.05 -2.75
C PHE A 51 -32.50 -0.44 -2.77
N ARG A 52 -32.49 -1.08 -1.59
CA ARG A 52 -33.09 -2.41 -1.41
C ARG A 52 -34.62 -2.27 -1.52
N GLY A 53 -35.19 -2.69 -2.65
CA GLY A 53 -36.59 -2.48 -3.01
C GLY A 53 -36.93 -1.05 -3.49
N GLU A 54 -38.22 -0.79 -3.73
CA GLU A 54 -38.69 0.51 -4.22
C GLU A 54 -38.80 1.57 -3.11
N PRO A 55 -38.12 2.73 -3.23
CA PRO A 55 -38.20 3.77 -2.21
C PRO A 55 -39.58 4.42 -2.13
N SER A 56 -40.13 4.51 -0.91
CA SER A 56 -41.39 5.20 -0.60
C SER A 56 -41.19 6.71 -0.56
N LEU A 57 -42.17 7.47 -1.06
CA LEU A 57 -42.20 8.93 -0.98
C LEU A 57 -42.95 9.39 0.29
N PRO A 58 -42.50 10.44 0.99
CA PRO A 58 -41.30 11.24 0.72
C PRO A 58 -40.02 10.52 1.14
N ILE A 59 -38.94 10.69 0.37
CA ILE A 59 -37.63 10.14 0.74
C ILE A 59 -37.10 10.90 1.95
N LYS A 60 -36.92 10.20 3.06
CA LYS A 60 -36.07 10.65 4.15
C LYS A 60 -34.65 10.20 3.84
N LEU A 61 -33.81 11.14 3.43
CA LEU A 61 -32.38 10.88 3.27
C LEU A 61 -31.78 10.51 4.63
N PRO A 62 -31.07 9.37 4.77
CA PRO A 62 -30.25 9.15 5.94
C PRO A 62 -29.12 10.19 5.97
N ASP A 63 -28.64 10.54 7.17
CA ASP A 63 -27.60 11.55 7.35
C ASP A 63 -26.30 11.19 6.60
N ASN A 64 -26.03 9.89 6.43
CA ASN A 64 -24.98 9.34 5.56
C ASN A 64 -25.52 8.11 4.81
N ILE A 65 -25.42 8.12 3.48
CA ILE A 65 -25.67 6.93 2.65
C ILE A 65 -24.36 6.14 2.58
N PRO A 66 -24.32 4.86 3.00
CA PRO A 66 -23.10 4.06 2.98
C PRO A 66 -22.57 3.87 1.56
N TYR A 67 -21.25 3.97 1.39
CA TYR A 67 -20.55 3.55 0.19
C TYR A 67 -20.06 2.12 0.36
N LEU A 68 -20.34 1.26 -0.62
CA LEU A 68 -19.92 -0.13 -0.67
C LEU A 68 -18.95 -0.32 -1.84
N SER A 69 -17.73 -0.78 -1.55
CA SER A 69 -16.72 -1.07 -2.57
C SER A 69 -17.09 -2.28 -3.44
N GLU A 70 -17.90 -3.20 -2.91
CA GLU A 70 -18.40 -4.37 -3.61
C GLU A 70 -19.93 -4.43 -3.61
N ALA A 71 -20.50 -4.99 -4.68
CA ALA A 71 -21.95 -5.19 -4.77
C ALA A 71 -22.41 -6.33 -3.84
N PRO A 72 -23.50 -6.17 -3.07
CA PRO A 72 -24.07 -7.25 -2.26
C PRO A 72 -24.44 -8.47 -3.13
N VAL A 73 -24.10 -9.68 -2.65
CA VAL A 73 -24.12 -10.91 -3.45
C VAL A 73 -25.53 -11.43 -3.79
N SER A 74 -26.62 -10.96 -3.15
CA SER A 74 -27.95 -11.58 -3.36
C SER A 74 -29.18 -10.69 -3.19
N GLU A 75 -29.14 -9.39 -3.50
CA GLU A 75 -30.32 -8.52 -3.33
C GLU A 75 -30.75 -7.84 -4.63
N GLU A 76 -32.06 -7.93 -4.93
CA GLU A 76 -32.70 -7.08 -5.94
C GLU A 76 -32.68 -5.62 -5.46
N ALA A 77 -31.74 -4.86 -6.00
CA ALA A 77 -31.59 -3.44 -5.71
C ALA A 77 -31.94 -2.59 -6.93
N THR A 78 -32.70 -1.53 -6.69
CA THR A 78 -33.12 -0.58 -7.73
C THR A 78 -32.13 0.59 -7.78
N LEU A 79 -31.51 0.82 -8.94
CA LEU A 79 -30.73 2.03 -9.22
C LEU A 79 -31.67 3.22 -9.37
N VAL A 80 -31.49 4.25 -8.55
CA VAL A 80 -32.34 5.45 -8.58
C VAL A 80 -31.62 6.69 -9.06
N ALA A 81 -30.30 6.71 -8.97
CA ALA A 81 -29.45 7.78 -9.48
C ALA A 81 -28.08 7.21 -9.86
N HIS A 82 -27.40 7.83 -10.83
CA HIS A 82 -26.05 7.45 -11.24
C HIS A 82 -25.23 8.66 -11.67
N THR A 83 -23.92 8.47 -11.64
CA THR A 83 -22.95 9.34 -12.27
C THR A 83 -22.06 8.52 -13.19
N LEU A 84 -21.85 9.01 -14.40
CA LEU A 84 -21.01 8.38 -15.42
C LEU A 84 -19.89 9.33 -15.82
N ALA A 85 -18.68 8.80 -16.00
CA ALA A 85 -17.51 9.60 -16.29
C ALA A 85 -16.52 8.86 -17.17
N THR A 86 -15.57 9.62 -17.74
CA THR A 86 -14.32 9.11 -18.29
C THR A 86 -13.13 9.85 -17.65
N LYS A 87 -11.92 9.37 -17.89
CA LYS A 87 -10.71 10.14 -17.62
C LYS A 87 -10.31 10.92 -18.87
N SER A 88 -9.83 12.13 -18.67
CA SER A 88 -9.42 13.06 -19.73
C SER A 88 -8.06 13.68 -19.42
N ASN A 89 -7.30 13.97 -20.47
CA ASN A 89 -6.03 14.71 -20.42
C ASN A 89 -6.22 16.23 -20.42
N THR A 90 -7.43 16.73 -20.70
CA THR A 90 -7.72 18.16 -20.70
C THR A 90 -8.17 18.62 -19.32
N ARG A 91 -8.00 19.92 -19.05
CA ARG A 91 -8.44 20.53 -17.78
C ARG A 91 -9.96 20.59 -17.65
N VAL A 92 -10.66 20.64 -18.78
CA VAL A 92 -12.11 20.74 -18.90
C VAL A 92 -12.62 19.59 -19.76
N VAL A 93 -13.91 19.27 -19.65
CA VAL A 93 -14.56 18.26 -20.48
C VAL A 93 -14.62 18.74 -21.93
N ARG A 94 -14.26 17.87 -22.87
CA ARG A 94 -14.36 18.06 -24.32
C ARG A 94 -15.34 17.08 -24.93
N ASP A 95 -15.84 17.39 -26.13
CA ASP A 95 -16.76 16.52 -26.86
C ASP A 95 -16.15 15.15 -27.12
N ASP A 96 -14.84 15.09 -27.39
CA ASP A 96 -14.09 13.84 -27.55
C ASP A 96 -14.08 12.98 -26.29
N ASP A 97 -14.10 13.56 -25.09
CA ASP A 97 -14.16 12.81 -23.83
C ASP A 97 -15.50 12.07 -23.66
N MET A 98 -16.57 12.58 -24.30
CA MET A 98 -17.92 12.02 -24.30
C MET A 98 -18.12 10.96 -25.38
N GLU A 99 -17.19 10.83 -26.33
CA GLU A 99 -17.22 9.86 -27.41
C GLU A 99 -16.60 8.51 -27.03
N MET A 100 -16.61 7.58 -27.98
CA MET A 100 -16.19 6.20 -27.82
C MET A 100 -15.49 5.72 -29.11
N PRO A 101 -14.27 5.17 -29.04
CA PRO A 101 -13.59 4.61 -30.21
C PRO A 101 -14.39 3.45 -30.81
N SER A 102 -14.60 3.41 -32.13
CA SER A 102 -15.37 2.33 -32.77
C SER A 102 -14.80 0.92 -32.53
N THR A 103 -13.50 0.81 -32.24
CA THR A 103 -12.79 -0.44 -31.98
C THR A 103 -12.69 -0.81 -30.49
N TRP A 104 -13.37 -0.10 -29.59
CA TRP A 104 -13.20 -0.26 -28.14
C TRP A 104 -13.44 -1.69 -27.62
N LYS A 105 -14.31 -2.46 -28.27
CA LYS A 105 -14.57 -3.87 -27.91
C LYS A 105 -13.45 -4.84 -28.31
N THR A 106 -12.62 -4.45 -29.28
CA THR A 106 -11.58 -5.32 -29.87
C THR A 106 -10.16 -4.82 -29.63
N ASN A 107 -10.00 -3.56 -29.26
CA ASN A 107 -8.71 -2.93 -28.98
C ASN A 107 -8.80 -2.12 -27.66
N PRO A 108 -8.30 -2.67 -26.54
CA PRO A 108 -8.31 -2.01 -25.23
C PRO A 108 -7.50 -0.70 -25.18
N GLN A 109 -6.62 -0.44 -26.14
CA GLN A 109 -5.77 0.76 -26.20
C GLN A 109 -6.35 1.90 -27.07
N ALA A 110 -7.56 1.73 -27.62
CA ALA A 110 -8.14 2.70 -28.54
C ALA A 110 -8.52 4.06 -27.91
N GLY A 111 -8.46 4.19 -26.58
CA GLY A 111 -8.91 5.38 -25.82
C GLY A 111 -7.90 6.52 -25.66
N LEU A 112 -6.70 6.44 -26.26
CA LEU A 112 -5.66 7.46 -26.05
C LEU A 112 -6.02 8.84 -26.65
N GLU A 113 -6.87 8.88 -27.68
CA GLU A 113 -7.24 10.14 -28.38
C GLU A 113 -8.77 10.40 -28.40
N LEU A 114 -9.60 9.44 -28.00
CA LEU A 114 -11.06 9.55 -28.04
C LEU A 114 -11.72 8.77 -26.88
N GLY A 115 -12.60 9.43 -26.12
CA GLY A 115 -13.28 8.84 -24.97
C GLY A 115 -12.40 8.74 -23.72
N HIS A 116 -12.39 7.57 -23.07
CA HIS A 116 -11.61 7.34 -21.84
C HIS A 116 -10.11 7.28 -22.10
N ASN A 117 -9.38 8.22 -21.49
CA ASN A 117 -7.94 8.24 -21.48
C ASN A 117 -7.36 7.72 -20.14
N PRO A 118 -6.66 6.57 -20.12
CA PRO A 118 -6.19 5.95 -18.88
C PRO A 118 -5.19 6.83 -18.09
N ASP A 119 -4.42 7.68 -18.80
CA ASP A 119 -3.43 8.58 -18.20
C ASP A 119 -4.02 9.95 -17.80
N GLY A 120 -5.32 10.14 -18.05
CA GLY A 120 -6.05 11.36 -17.76
C GLY A 120 -5.87 11.85 -16.33
N LYS A 121 -5.68 13.16 -16.15
CA LYS A 121 -5.62 13.82 -14.82
C LYS A 121 -6.89 14.56 -14.47
N THR A 122 -7.93 14.43 -15.30
CA THR A 122 -9.25 15.00 -15.05
C THR A 122 -10.28 13.90 -15.15
N ILE A 123 -11.12 13.76 -14.14
CA ILE A 123 -12.37 13.01 -14.25
C ILE A 123 -13.34 13.90 -15.01
N ALA A 124 -13.61 13.57 -16.26
CA ALA A 124 -14.63 14.20 -17.08
C ALA A 124 -15.98 13.55 -16.77
N GLN A 125 -16.79 14.23 -15.97
CA GLN A 125 -18.09 13.73 -15.55
C GLN A 125 -19.15 14.14 -16.57
N HIS A 126 -19.77 13.12 -17.16
CA HIS A 126 -20.66 13.25 -18.31
C HIS A 126 -22.13 13.24 -17.93
N ALA A 127 -22.47 12.59 -16.81
CA ALA A 127 -23.84 12.49 -16.34
C ALA A 127 -23.90 12.52 -14.82
N LEU A 128 -24.91 13.22 -14.29
CA LEU A 128 -25.45 13.02 -12.95
C LEU A 128 -26.98 12.95 -13.10
N ALA A 129 -27.50 11.74 -13.24
CA ALA A 129 -28.92 11.51 -13.50
C ALA A 129 -29.61 10.89 -12.28
N THR A 130 -30.87 11.26 -12.08
CA THR A 130 -31.75 10.75 -11.03
C THR A 130 -33.12 10.52 -11.65
N LEU A 131 -33.72 9.36 -11.39
CA LEU A 131 -35.06 9.03 -11.89
C LEU A 131 -36.04 10.18 -11.62
N PRO A 132 -36.88 10.60 -12.60
CA PRO A 132 -37.73 11.79 -12.48
C PRO A 132 -38.55 11.88 -11.20
N ARG A 133 -39.15 10.75 -10.78
CA ARG A 133 -39.98 10.66 -9.56
C ARG A 133 -39.21 10.92 -8.25
N TYR A 134 -37.88 10.87 -8.29
CA TYR A 134 -36.99 11.07 -7.15
C TYR A 134 -36.12 12.33 -7.28
N GLN A 135 -36.31 13.13 -8.34
CA GLN A 135 -35.64 14.42 -8.45
C GLN A 135 -36.11 15.38 -7.34
N ARG A 136 -35.28 16.38 -7.03
CA ARG A 136 -35.52 17.36 -5.95
C ARG A 136 -35.65 16.76 -4.53
N SER A 137 -35.38 15.46 -4.36
CA SER A 137 -35.31 14.79 -3.06
C SER A 137 -33.96 14.94 -2.35
N GLY A 138 -32.94 15.46 -3.03
CA GLY A 138 -31.56 15.54 -2.55
C GLY A 138 -30.70 14.32 -2.84
N LEU A 139 -31.23 13.24 -3.43
CA LEU A 139 -30.47 12.03 -3.77
C LEU A 139 -29.30 12.29 -4.73
N GLY A 140 -29.51 13.05 -5.82
CA GLY A 140 -28.41 13.41 -6.72
C GLY A 140 -27.30 14.20 -6.01
N LYS A 141 -27.67 15.06 -5.04
CA LYS A 141 -26.72 15.80 -4.21
C LYS A 141 -25.96 14.87 -3.26
N ALA A 142 -26.64 13.88 -2.67
CA ALA A 142 -26.02 12.87 -1.81
C ALA A 142 -25.04 11.98 -2.60
N LEU A 143 -25.46 11.48 -3.77
CA LEU A 143 -24.61 10.73 -4.69
C LEU A 143 -23.39 11.55 -5.08
N MET A 144 -23.57 12.80 -5.48
CA MET A 144 -22.46 13.65 -5.91
C MET A 144 -21.50 14.01 -4.78
N ARG A 145 -21.99 14.20 -3.54
CA ARG A 145 -21.12 14.37 -2.36
C ARG A 145 -20.27 13.14 -2.10
N SER A 146 -20.89 11.96 -2.09
CA SER A 146 -20.16 10.70 -1.96
C SER A 146 -19.15 10.53 -3.09
N TYR A 147 -19.55 10.77 -4.34
CA TYR A 147 -18.69 10.72 -5.51
C TYR A 147 -17.46 11.63 -5.37
N ILE A 148 -17.65 12.90 -5.01
CA ILE A 148 -16.54 13.84 -4.77
C ILE A 148 -15.59 13.31 -3.71
N ILE A 149 -16.11 12.82 -2.58
CA ILE A 149 -15.32 12.29 -1.47
C ILE A 149 -14.49 11.11 -1.96
N GLN A 150 -15.15 10.12 -2.58
CA GLN A 150 -14.49 8.90 -3.06
C GLN A 150 -13.50 9.17 -4.19
N MET A 151 -13.79 10.07 -5.13
CA MET A 151 -12.85 10.44 -6.20
C MET A 151 -11.64 11.20 -5.67
N LYS A 152 -11.82 12.03 -4.63
CA LYS A 152 -10.73 12.70 -3.94
C LYS A 152 -9.86 11.70 -3.17
N GLU A 153 -10.49 10.78 -2.44
CA GLU A 153 -9.82 9.73 -1.66
C GLU A 153 -9.06 8.74 -2.56
N ALA A 154 -9.64 8.36 -3.70
CA ALA A 154 -9.01 7.45 -4.65
C ALA A 154 -7.81 8.07 -5.38
N GLY A 155 -7.67 9.40 -5.40
CA GLY A 155 -6.51 10.08 -5.98
C GLY A 155 -6.31 9.84 -7.49
N LEU A 156 -7.35 9.40 -8.21
CA LEU A 156 -7.27 8.93 -9.60
C LEU A 156 -7.09 10.05 -10.63
N ALA A 157 -7.31 11.31 -10.22
CA ALA A 157 -7.21 12.50 -11.04
C ALA A 157 -6.95 13.75 -10.18
N ASP A 158 -6.32 14.78 -10.76
CA ASP A 158 -6.08 16.06 -10.11
C ASP A 158 -7.39 16.84 -9.86
N ARG A 159 -8.43 16.55 -10.65
CA ARG A 159 -9.70 17.29 -10.66
C ARG A 159 -10.87 16.47 -11.19
N ILE A 160 -12.07 16.89 -10.81
CA ILE A 160 -13.33 16.55 -11.46
C ILE A 160 -13.74 17.76 -12.29
N SER A 161 -14.08 17.57 -13.56
CA SER A 161 -14.66 18.60 -14.42
C SER A 161 -16.03 18.17 -14.92
N ILE A 162 -16.95 19.15 -15.00
CA ILE A 162 -18.36 18.95 -15.38
C ILE A 162 -18.76 20.03 -16.38
N LEU A 163 -19.55 19.63 -17.37
CA LEU A 163 -20.38 20.54 -18.16
C LEU A 163 -21.73 20.71 -17.49
N ALA A 164 -22.13 21.95 -17.23
CA ALA A 164 -23.45 22.25 -16.69
C ALA A 164 -24.18 23.31 -17.52
N HIS A 165 -25.49 23.14 -17.67
CA HIS A 165 -26.37 24.23 -18.07
C HIS A 165 -26.28 25.37 -17.05
N ASP A 166 -26.42 26.61 -17.51
CA ASP A 166 -26.37 27.83 -16.67
C ASP A 166 -27.23 27.69 -15.40
N THR A 167 -28.46 27.19 -15.54
CA THR A 167 -29.41 26.99 -14.44
C THR A 167 -28.94 25.99 -13.37
N LEU A 168 -27.98 25.13 -13.67
CA LEU A 168 -27.41 24.12 -12.77
C LEU A 168 -26.05 24.54 -12.18
N VAL A 169 -25.46 25.66 -12.61
CA VAL A 169 -24.22 26.19 -12.02
C VAL A 169 -24.35 26.37 -10.49
N PRO A 170 -25.41 27.01 -9.94
CA PRO A 170 -25.53 27.19 -8.49
C PRO A 170 -25.65 25.86 -7.72
N TYR A 171 -26.22 24.84 -8.37
CA TYR A 171 -26.33 23.51 -7.78
C TYR A 171 -24.94 22.89 -7.56
N TYR A 172 -24.06 22.95 -8.56
CA TYR A 172 -22.69 22.44 -8.47
C TYR A 172 -21.77 23.32 -7.61
N GLU A 173 -21.96 24.64 -7.61
CA GLU A 173 -21.26 25.54 -6.66
C GLU A 173 -21.61 25.20 -5.21
N SER A 174 -22.86 24.81 -4.90
CA SER A 174 -23.25 24.34 -3.57
C SER A 174 -22.58 23.01 -3.16
N LEU A 175 -21.99 22.30 -4.12
CA LEU A 175 -21.15 21.11 -3.94
C LEU A 175 -19.65 21.47 -3.95
N GLY A 176 -19.32 22.76 -4.06
CA GLY A 176 -17.99 23.34 -4.04
C GLY A 176 -17.22 23.18 -5.35
N PHE A 177 -17.90 23.12 -6.49
CA PHE A 177 -17.27 23.32 -7.80
C PHE A 177 -17.02 24.81 -8.03
N GLY A 178 -15.89 25.15 -8.65
CA GLY A 178 -15.61 26.48 -9.16
C GLY A 178 -15.96 26.58 -10.63
N ILE A 179 -16.67 27.64 -11.02
CA ILE A 179 -16.92 27.97 -12.42
C ILE A 179 -15.64 28.44 -13.10
N ILE A 180 -15.40 27.96 -14.32
CA ILE A 180 -14.32 28.43 -15.20
C ILE A 180 -14.87 29.48 -16.16
N GLY A 181 -16.00 29.16 -16.81
CA GLY A 181 -16.63 30.03 -17.80
C GLY A 181 -17.49 29.25 -18.78
N LYS A 182 -17.91 29.90 -19.87
CA LYS A 182 -18.62 29.25 -20.96
C LYS A 182 -17.71 28.23 -21.65
N SER A 183 -18.20 27.00 -21.82
CA SER A 183 -17.46 25.91 -22.44
C SER A 183 -17.38 26.08 -23.96
N GLU A 184 -16.34 25.48 -24.55
CA GLU A 184 -16.23 25.33 -26.01
C GLU A 184 -16.97 24.08 -26.52
N SER A 185 -17.45 23.22 -25.62
CA SER A 185 -18.29 22.07 -25.96
C SER A 185 -19.59 22.54 -26.63
N THR A 186 -19.96 21.87 -27.72
CA THR A 186 -21.22 22.10 -28.44
C THR A 186 -22.17 20.91 -28.33
N TYR A 187 -21.91 20.00 -27.39
CA TYR A 187 -22.67 18.78 -27.19
C TYR A 187 -24.17 19.07 -27.10
N ALA A 188 -24.96 18.24 -27.81
CA ALA A 188 -26.41 18.38 -27.96
C ALA A 188 -26.90 19.75 -28.51
N GLY A 189 -26.02 20.57 -29.10
CA GLY A 189 -26.37 21.91 -29.59
C GLY A 189 -26.70 22.91 -28.48
N ALA A 190 -26.36 22.61 -27.23
CA ALA A 190 -26.64 23.44 -26.06
C ALA A 190 -25.46 24.36 -25.70
N THR A 191 -25.73 25.34 -24.83
CA THR A 191 -24.69 26.19 -24.23
C THR A 191 -24.30 25.65 -22.85
N TRP A 192 -23.04 25.26 -22.72
CA TRP A 192 -22.50 24.67 -21.49
C TRP A 192 -21.54 25.62 -20.77
N TYR A 193 -21.39 25.43 -19.46
CA TYR A 193 -20.36 26.05 -18.64
C TYR A 193 -19.42 24.98 -18.10
N ASP A 194 -18.12 25.27 -18.15
CA ASP A 194 -17.09 24.44 -17.56
C ASP A 194 -16.98 24.73 -16.06
N LEU A 195 -17.14 23.69 -15.26
CA LEU A 195 -16.88 23.73 -13.83
C LEU A 195 -15.78 22.72 -13.50
N HIS A 196 -15.02 23.00 -12.45
CA HIS A 196 -14.11 22.02 -11.88
C HIS A 196 -14.12 22.01 -10.37
N LYS A 197 -13.69 20.88 -9.83
CA LYS A 197 -13.38 20.70 -8.42
C LYS A 197 -12.02 20.02 -8.34
N TYR A 198 -11.11 20.66 -7.60
CA TYR A 198 -9.68 20.40 -7.43
C TYR A 198 -8.72 20.97 -8.50
N GLY A 199 -7.63 21.56 -7.99
CA GLY A 199 -6.73 22.55 -8.60
C GLY A 199 -6.50 23.77 -7.67
N ARG A 200 -5.26 23.99 -7.19
CA ARG A 200 -4.78 24.93 -6.13
C ARG A 200 -5.71 26.11 -5.79
N THR A 201 -6.11 26.23 -4.52
CA THR A 201 -6.81 27.41 -4.01
C THR A 201 -5.84 28.60 -3.91
N LYS A 202 -6.29 29.79 -4.29
CA LYS A 202 -5.51 31.05 -4.20
C LYS A 202 -4.94 31.35 -2.80
N SER A 203 -5.41 30.67 -1.75
CA SER A 203 -4.88 30.79 -0.38
C SER A 203 -3.45 30.26 -0.20
N GLU A 204 -2.93 29.45 -1.12
CA GLU A 204 -1.56 28.91 -1.05
C GLU A 204 -0.49 29.85 -1.65
N GLN A 205 -0.86 31.04 -2.14
CA GLN A 205 0.11 32.01 -2.70
C GLN A 205 0.55 33.12 -1.72
N THR A 206 -0.10 33.30 -0.57
CA THR A 206 0.26 34.37 0.37
C THR A 206 0.06 33.90 1.81
N GLY A 207 1.16 33.80 2.55
CA GLY A 207 1.19 33.16 3.86
C GLY A 207 0.41 33.85 5.00
N ARG A 208 0.13 33.00 6.00
CA ARG A 208 -0.13 33.20 7.45
C ARG A 208 -1.39 32.43 7.87
N GLY A 209 -1.21 31.38 8.69
CA GLY A 209 -2.29 30.82 9.51
C GLY A 209 -2.55 31.71 10.74
N PRO A 210 -3.32 31.26 11.76
CA PRO A 210 -4.13 30.04 11.91
C PRO A 210 -5.63 30.38 12.19
N GLU A 211 -6.60 29.45 12.23
CA GLU A 211 -7.06 28.78 13.46
C GLU A 211 -8.11 27.68 13.17
N SER A 212 -8.01 26.63 13.99
CA SER A 212 -8.91 25.52 14.36
C SER A 212 -10.31 25.38 13.75
N LEU A 213 -10.71 24.14 13.45
CA LEU A 213 -11.83 23.45 14.13
C LEU A 213 -11.93 21.95 13.75
N GLN A 214 -11.67 21.13 14.77
CA GLN A 214 -12.36 19.89 15.18
C GLN A 214 -12.48 18.68 14.25
N HIS A 215 -12.01 17.56 14.82
CA HIS A 215 -12.02 16.20 14.34
C HIS A 215 -13.43 15.65 14.09
N PHE A 216 -13.61 14.99 12.95
CA PHE A 216 -14.52 13.85 12.82
C PHE A 216 -13.77 12.72 12.12
N THR A 217 -13.43 11.71 12.92
CA THR A 217 -12.83 10.44 12.49
C THR A 217 -13.95 9.40 12.36
N ILE A 218 -13.98 8.60 11.29
CA ILE A 218 -14.33 7.16 11.18
C ILE A 218 -14.00 6.71 9.72
N GLU A 219 -12.71 6.41 9.47
CA GLU A 219 -12.08 5.11 9.06
C GLU A 219 -12.94 4.04 8.30
N VAL A 220 -12.54 3.33 7.21
CA VAL A 220 -11.22 2.70 6.88
C VAL A 220 -11.11 2.11 5.42
N PRO A 221 -9.96 2.23 4.70
CA PRO A 221 -9.30 1.14 3.98
C PRO A 221 -8.09 0.65 4.82
N MET A 222 -8.07 -0.62 5.29
CA MET A 222 -7.43 -1.04 6.55
C MET A 222 -6.44 -0.02 7.15
N ALA A 223 -6.93 0.81 8.06
CA ALA A 223 -6.20 1.94 8.57
C ALA A 223 -4.90 1.40 9.14
N SER A 224 -3.80 2.13 8.95
CA SER A 224 -2.64 1.83 9.75
C SER A 224 -3.06 1.76 11.20
N ALA A 225 -2.53 0.79 11.95
CA ALA A 225 -2.72 0.80 13.39
C ALA A 225 -2.09 2.05 14.03
N TYR A 226 -1.20 2.75 13.31
CA TYR A 226 -0.46 3.89 13.82
C TYR A 226 -1.07 5.22 13.45
N SER A 227 -1.20 6.08 14.46
CA SER A 227 -1.57 7.47 14.27
C SER A 227 -0.45 8.27 13.58
N LEU A 228 -0.78 9.49 13.13
CA LEU A 228 0.24 10.42 12.63
C LEU A 228 1.30 10.76 13.69
N GLU A 229 0.94 10.80 14.97
CA GLU A 229 1.90 11.03 16.05
C GLU A 229 2.89 9.86 16.17
N GLN A 230 2.39 8.63 16.12
CA GLN A 230 3.22 7.43 16.13
C GLN A 230 4.13 7.37 14.89
N LEU A 231 3.63 7.80 13.72
CA LEU A 231 4.46 7.92 12.53
C LEU A 231 5.64 8.88 12.73
N GLN A 232 5.40 10.05 13.34
CA GLN A 232 6.47 11.01 13.63
C GLN A 232 7.47 10.45 14.65
N GLN A 233 7.00 9.78 15.70
CA GLN A 233 7.87 9.09 16.67
C GLN A 233 8.75 8.03 15.98
N PHE A 234 8.18 7.27 15.03
CA PHE A 234 8.95 6.29 14.26
C PHE A 234 10.01 6.97 13.38
N TYR A 235 9.68 8.06 12.69
CA TYR A 235 10.63 8.82 11.86
C TYR A 235 11.81 9.35 12.68
N VAL A 236 11.54 9.87 13.88
CA VAL A 236 12.58 10.28 14.83
C VAL A 236 13.41 9.07 15.27
N HIS A 237 12.77 7.96 15.63
CA HIS A 237 13.45 6.74 16.09
C HIS A 237 14.43 6.17 15.06
N ILE A 238 14.02 6.10 13.78
CA ILE A 238 14.92 5.61 12.71
C ILE A 238 15.95 6.66 12.25
N GLY A 239 15.85 7.88 12.78
CA GLY A 239 16.67 9.03 12.39
C GLY A 239 16.46 9.42 10.94
N LEU A 240 15.22 9.43 10.46
CA LEU A 240 14.86 9.90 9.11
C LEU A 240 15.13 11.42 9.03
N PRO A 241 15.71 11.95 7.92
CA PRO A 241 15.90 13.38 7.74
C PRO A 241 14.60 14.18 7.88
N GLU A 242 14.62 15.29 8.61
CA GLU A 242 13.43 16.08 8.98
C GLU A 242 12.63 16.56 7.75
N HIS A 243 13.30 16.92 6.66
CA HIS A 243 12.64 17.35 5.42
C HIS A 243 11.79 16.24 4.78
N LEU A 244 12.03 14.96 5.11
CA LEU A 244 11.25 13.82 4.63
C LEU A 244 10.05 13.48 5.52
N HIS A 245 9.94 14.05 6.73
CA HIS A 245 8.87 13.72 7.69
C HIS A 245 7.47 14.10 7.21
N HIS A 246 7.40 15.04 6.25
CA HIS A 246 6.17 15.52 5.62
C HIS A 246 6.16 15.28 4.11
N ALA A 247 7.12 14.53 3.58
CA ALA A 247 7.17 14.21 2.16
C ALA A 247 5.99 13.28 1.79
N PRO A 248 5.36 13.46 0.61
CA PRO A 248 4.36 12.53 0.13
C PRO A 248 4.99 11.17 -0.25
N PRO A 249 4.18 10.09 -0.31
CA PRO A 249 4.59 8.79 -0.84
C PRO A 249 5.33 8.93 -2.17
N SER A 250 6.57 8.48 -2.20
CA SER A 250 7.46 8.58 -3.35
C SER A 250 8.53 7.49 -3.26
N LEU A 251 9.14 7.13 -4.38
CA LEU A 251 10.24 6.17 -4.38
C LEU A 251 11.43 6.65 -3.53
N SER A 252 11.70 7.96 -3.50
CA SER A 252 12.73 8.56 -2.65
C SER A 252 12.42 8.35 -1.17
N LEU A 253 11.18 8.62 -0.74
CA LEU A 253 10.77 8.38 0.64
C LEU A 253 10.82 6.88 0.98
N LEU A 254 10.36 6.00 0.09
CA LEU A 254 10.39 4.55 0.29
C LEU A 254 11.83 4.03 0.48
N LYS A 255 12.77 4.51 -0.33
CA LYS A 255 14.20 4.18 -0.21
C LYS A 255 14.77 4.66 1.14
N ALA A 256 14.47 5.90 1.53
CA ALA A 256 14.93 6.45 2.80
C ALA A 256 14.36 5.66 3.99
N LEU A 257 13.05 5.39 4.00
CA LEU A 257 12.41 4.56 5.02
C LEU A 257 13.06 3.18 5.10
N HIS A 258 13.29 2.51 3.96
CA HIS A 258 13.91 1.18 3.94
C HIS A 258 15.31 1.20 4.55
N VAL A 259 16.19 2.08 4.09
CA VAL A 259 17.57 2.18 4.58
C VAL A 259 17.59 2.52 6.07
N HIS A 260 16.79 3.50 6.49
CA HIS A 260 16.77 3.93 7.87
C HIS A 260 16.19 2.87 8.80
N SER A 261 15.07 2.24 8.44
CA SER A 261 14.49 1.14 9.21
C SER A 261 15.43 -0.06 9.26
N LEU A 262 16.00 -0.51 8.13
CA LEU A 262 16.89 -1.67 8.08
C LEU A 262 18.14 -1.52 8.98
N SER A 263 18.68 -0.31 9.11
CA SER A 263 19.84 -0.03 9.97
C SER A 263 19.52 0.16 11.43
N THR A 264 18.31 0.66 11.73
CA THR A 264 17.93 0.98 13.11
C THR A 264 17.26 -0.19 13.80
N LEU A 265 16.43 -0.95 13.08
CA LEU A 265 15.66 -2.07 13.61
C LEU A 265 16.48 -3.36 13.46
N PRO A 266 17.11 -3.89 14.52
CA PRO A 266 17.84 -5.14 14.40
C PRO A 266 16.84 -6.29 14.19
N TYR A 267 17.12 -7.18 13.23
CA TYR A 267 16.45 -8.49 13.24
C TYR A 267 16.90 -9.22 14.50
N GLU A 268 15.96 -9.65 15.34
CA GLU A 268 16.28 -10.37 16.57
C GLU A 268 15.14 -11.34 16.92
N ASN A 269 15.45 -12.53 17.42
CA ASN A 269 14.43 -13.47 17.89
C ASN A 269 14.47 -13.67 19.41
N LEU A 270 15.00 -12.71 20.16
CA LEU A 270 15.21 -12.76 21.60
C LEU A 270 13.93 -13.00 22.37
N SER A 271 12.77 -12.51 21.89
CA SER A 271 11.49 -12.81 22.54
C SER A 271 11.16 -14.31 22.54
N LEU A 272 11.65 -15.14 21.61
CA LEU A 272 11.50 -16.61 21.70
C LEU A 272 12.40 -17.26 22.76
N HIS A 273 13.44 -16.56 23.21
CA HIS A 273 14.49 -17.12 24.07
C HIS A 273 14.49 -16.54 25.48
N TYR A 274 14.17 -15.25 25.63
CA TYR A 274 14.24 -14.49 26.89
C TYR A 274 12.86 -14.10 27.43
N ASN A 275 11.79 -14.15 26.63
CA ASN A 275 10.45 -14.04 27.19
C ASN A 275 10.15 -15.31 28.00
N ALA A 276 9.69 -15.19 29.24
CA ALA A 276 9.30 -16.33 30.07
C ALA A 276 8.23 -17.23 29.41
N ALA A 277 7.37 -16.66 28.56
CA ALA A 277 6.39 -17.42 27.78
C ALA A 277 6.99 -18.06 26.51
N HIS A 278 8.17 -17.62 26.06
CA HIS A 278 8.80 -18.03 24.79
C HIS A 278 7.89 -17.84 23.56
N GLU A 279 7.04 -16.82 23.60
CA GLU A 279 6.06 -16.49 22.56
C GLU A 279 6.38 -15.14 21.91
N ILE A 280 5.95 -15.00 20.64
CA ILE A 280 6.01 -13.73 19.92
C ILE A 280 4.61 -13.13 19.79
N GLU A 281 4.46 -11.88 20.22
CA GLU A 281 3.26 -11.07 20.07
C GLU A 281 3.33 -10.24 18.78
N LEU A 282 2.27 -10.29 17.97
CA LEU A 282 2.19 -9.59 16.69
C LEU A 282 1.24 -8.39 16.69
N ASP A 283 0.69 -8.02 17.86
CA ASP A 283 -0.18 -6.85 17.98
C ASP A 283 0.58 -5.57 17.58
N PRO A 284 0.11 -4.80 16.59
CA PRO A 284 0.86 -3.63 16.12
C PRO A 284 1.21 -2.61 17.21
N GLN A 285 0.35 -2.44 18.23
CA GLN A 285 0.65 -1.51 19.33
C GLN A 285 1.71 -2.07 20.28
N HIS A 286 1.70 -3.37 20.54
CA HIS A 286 2.80 -4.05 21.23
C HIS A 286 4.12 -3.84 20.47
N LEU A 287 4.13 -4.11 19.17
CA LEU A 287 5.32 -3.97 18.33
C LEU A 287 5.87 -2.55 18.38
N PHE A 288 5.00 -1.55 18.27
CA PHE A 288 5.39 -0.15 18.34
C PHE A 288 6.01 0.19 19.69
N ARG A 289 5.42 -0.28 20.80
CA ARG A 289 6.00 -0.04 22.14
C ARG A 289 7.38 -0.66 22.27
N LYS A 290 7.46 -1.96 21.99
CA LYS A 290 8.68 -2.77 22.06
C LYS A 290 9.84 -2.14 21.28
N VAL A 291 9.57 -1.76 20.03
CA VAL A 291 10.59 -1.34 19.07
C VAL A 291 10.90 0.15 19.19
N VAL A 292 9.88 0.99 19.34
CA VAL A 292 10.00 2.45 19.19
C VAL A 292 10.07 3.15 20.54
N THR A 293 9.08 2.96 21.41
CA THR A 293 8.91 3.83 22.59
C THR A 293 9.66 3.36 23.84
N ASP A 294 9.85 2.05 24.01
CA ASP A 294 10.62 1.51 25.14
C ASP A 294 12.10 1.93 25.05
N ASN A 295 12.58 2.27 23.85
CA ASN A 295 13.93 2.77 23.59
C ASN A 295 15.06 1.87 24.14
N ARG A 296 14.83 0.55 24.10
CA ARG A 296 15.79 -0.47 24.55
C ARG A 296 16.65 -1.07 23.42
N GLY A 297 16.62 -0.42 22.25
CA GLY A 297 17.29 -0.89 21.02
C GLY A 297 16.75 -2.21 20.47
N ARG A 298 15.59 -2.66 20.94
CA ARG A 298 14.93 -3.89 20.49
C ARG A 298 14.42 -3.73 19.06
N GLY A 299 14.43 -4.85 18.34
CA GLY A 299 13.75 -4.97 17.06
C GLY A 299 12.76 -6.11 17.14
N GLY A 300 12.85 -7.06 16.21
CA GLY A 300 12.07 -8.27 16.29
C GLY A 300 12.41 -9.26 15.20
N PHE A 301 11.75 -10.41 15.21
CA PHE A 301 11.92 -11.39 14.15
C PHE A 301 11.09 -10.94 12.94
N CYS A 302 11.13 -11.72 11.86
CA CYS A 302 10.62 -11.27 10.57
C CYS A 302 9.17 -10.71 10.61
N MET A 303 8.23 -11.37 11.30
CA MET A 303 6.85 -10.89 11.39
C MET A 303 6.71 -9.62 12.21
N GLU A 304 7.43 -9.48 13.33
CA GLU A 304 7.38 -8.26 14.16
C GLU A 304 7.81 -7.03 13.36
N ILE A 305 8.97 -7.11 12.71
CA ILE A 305 9.52 -5.97 11.95
C ILE A 305 8.66 -5.68 10.73
N ALA A 306 8.28 -6.69 9.95
CA ALA A 306 7.57 -6.44 8.70
C ALA A 306 6.13 -5.96 8.91
N ILE A 307 5.43 -6.41 9.95
CA ILE A 307 4.08 -5.92 10.31
C ILE A 307 4.16 -4.47 10.79
N LEU A 308 5.10 -4.16 11.70
CA LEU A 308 5.34 -2.78 12.13
C LEU A 308 5.65 -1.89 10.92
N TYR A 309 6.57 -2.32 10.06
CA TYR A 309 6.95 -1.56 8.87
C TYR A 309 5.78 -1.40 7.89
N ASN A 310 4.93 -2.41 7.72
CA ASN A 310 3.72 -2.30 6.89
C ASN A 310 2.78 -1.19 7.39
N HIS A 311 2.50 -1.17 8.68
CA HIS A 311 1.65 -0.13 9.27
C HIS A 311 2.31 1.25 9.17
N VAL A 312 3.62 1.37 9.31
CA VAL A 312 4.34 2.63 9.05
C VAL A 312 4.18 3.07 7.59
N LEU A 313 4.37 2.17 6.62
CA LEU A 313 4.19 2.48 5.19
C LEU A 313 2.77 2.97 4.91
N ARG A 314 1.76 2.30 5.45
CA ARG A 314 0.34 2.68 5.31
C ARG A 314 0.05 4.02 5.98
N ALA A 315 0.60 4.29 7.16
CA ALA A 315 0.46 5.58 7.85
C ALA A 315 1.13 6.72 7.07
N ALA A 316 2.25 6.43 6.41
CA ALA A 316 2.93 7.36 5.51
C ALA A 316 2.18 7.59 4.18
N GLY A 317 1.12 6.84 3.91
CA GLY A 317 0.26 6.97 2.73
C GLY A 317 0.63 6.07 1.56
N PHE A 318 1.54 5.10 1.73
CA PHE A 318 1.81 4.11 0.70
C PHE A 318 0.69 3.06 0.62
N ASP A 319 0.32 2.66 -0.60
CA ASP A 319 -0.45 1.44 -0.82
C ASP A 319 0.48 0.24 -0.63
N ALA A 320 0.38 -0.40 0.54
CA ALA A 320 1.28 -1.45 0.96
C ALA A 320 0.54 -2.61 1.62
N TYR A 321 0.88 -3.84 1.24
CA TYR A 321 0.36 -5.07 1.81
C TYR A 321 1.48 -6.06 2.12
N THR A 322 1.20 -7.04 2.97
CA THR A 322 2.14 -8.10 3.34
C THR A 322 1.89 -9.38 2.53
N ALA A 323 2.94 -10.10 2.16
CA ALA A 323 2.84 -11.38 1.44
C ALA A 323 3.67 -12.49 2.09
N GLY A 324 3.14 -13.71 2.06
CA GLY A 324 3.79 -14.92 2.57
C GLY A 324 5.01 -15.36 1.76
N VAL A 325 6.09 -15.73 2.44
CA VAL A 325 7.35 -16.11 1.80
C VAL A 325 7.80 -17.52 2.22
N ARG A 326 8.37 -18.26 1.26
CA ARG A 326 9.05 -19.55 1.49
C ARG A 326 10.56 -19.34 1.43
N THR A 327 11.23 -19.45 2.58
CA THR A 327 12.70 -19.33 2.65
C THR A 327 13.36 -20.69 2.55
N ARG A 328 14.53 -20.77 1.91
CA ARG A 328 15.30 -22.00 1.86
C ARG A 328 16.13 -22.19 3.12
N GLY A 329 16.24 -23.44 3.56
CA GLY A 329 17.17 -23.82 4.63
C GLY A 329 18.60 -23.46 4.27
N ARG A 330 19.46 -23.31 5.28
CA ARG A 330 20.86 -22.90 5.10
C ARG A 330 21.81 -23.91 5.71
N LEU A 331 22.86 -24.24 4.97
CA LEU A 331 24.01 -24.99 5.47
C LEU A 331 25.22 -24.07 5.37
N GLU A 332 25.87 -23.77 6.50
CA GLU A 332 27.00 -22.84 6.58
C GLU A 332 26.70 -21.47 5.93
N GLY A 333 25.46 -21.00 6.09
CA GLY A 333 24.99 -19.72 5.53
C GLY A 333 24.57 -19.77 4.06
N VAL A 334 24.81 -20.87 3.35
CA VAL A 334 24.43 -21.04 1.94
C VAL A 334 23.06 -21.70 1.83
N PRO A 335 22.12 -21.15 1.02
CA PRO A 335 20.83 -21.79 0.78
C PRO A 335 20.96 -23.18 0.15
N ARG A 336 20.29 -24.16 0.77
CA ARG A 336 20.27 -25.57 0.39
C ARG A 336 18.87 -26.16 0.55
N GLY A 337 18.62 -27.27 -0.13
CA GLY A 337 17.33 -27.95 -0.07
C GLY A 337 16.20 -27.20 -0.78
N ASP A 338 14.98 -27.62 -0.47
CA ASP A 338 13.74 -27.13 -1.06
C ASP A 338 13.15 -25.93 -0.30
N TYR A 339 12.05 -25.39 -0.82
CA TYR A 339 11.23 -24.33 -0.25
C TYR A 339 10.17 -24.96 0.68
N PRO A 340 10.22 -24.71 2.00
CA PRO A 340 9.28 -25.25 2.98
C PRO A 340 7.95 -24.46 2.98
N GLY A 341 7.18 -24.63 4.05
CA GLY A 341 6.00 -23.83 4.39
C GLY A 341 6.23 -22.31 4.36
N TRP A 342 5.14 -21.54 4.49
CA TRP A 342 5.23 -20.10 4.68
C TRP A 342 5.94 -19.83 6.00
N ASN A 343 7.06 -19.12 5.96
CA ASN A 343 7.91 -18.94 7.14
C ASN A 343 8.64 -17.59 7.18
N HIS A 344 8.32 -16.69 6.25
CA HIS A 344 8.82 -15.32 6.22
C HIS A 344 7.73 -14.39 5.62
N ILE A 345 7.96 -13.09 5.70
CA ILE A 345 7.03 -12.03 5.34
C ILE A 345 7.77 -10.92 4.59
N VAL A 346 7.13 -10.39 3.56
CA VAL A 346 7.64 -9.23 2.80
C VAL A 346 6.53 -8.19 2.65
N ASN A 347 6.92 -6.93 2.49
CA ASN A 347 5.99 -5.87 2.10
C ASN A 347 6.05 -5.65 0.59
N ILE A 348 4.89 -5.51 -0.03
CA ILE A 348 4.74 -5.11 -1.42
C ILE A 348 4.10 -3.73 -1.45
N VAL A 349 4.77 -2.77 -2.08
CA VAL A 349 4.31 -1.39 -2.23
C VAL A 349 3.91 -1.16 -3.69
N THR A 350 2.71 -0.65 -3.93
CA THR A 350 2.21 -0.30 -5.26
C THR A 350 2.19 1.21 -5.41
N PHE A 351 2.74 1.72 -6.51
CA PHE A 351 2.65 3.14 -6.87
C PHE A 351 1.45 3.39 -7.79
N PRO A 352 0.98 4.64 -7.92
CA PRO A 352 -0.17 4.98 -8.77
C PRO A 352 -0.02 4.63 -10.25
N ASP A 353 1.22 4.50 -10.74
CA ASP A 353 1.53 4.05 -12.11
C ASP A 353 1.45 2.52 -12.29
N GLY A 354 1.05 1.79 -11.25
CA GLY A 354 0.97 0.33 -11.22
C GLY A 354 2.30 -0.37 -10.96
N SER A 355 3.41 0.38 -10.85
CA SER A 355 4.70 -0.21 -10.51
C SER A 355 4.68 -0.75 -9.07
N LYS A 356 5.30 -1.91 -8.87
CA LYS A 356 5.34 -2.60 -7.57
C LYS A 356 6.76 -2.78 -7.10
N TYR A 357 6.96 -2.61 -5.80
CA TYR A 357 8.25 -2.77 -5.13
C TYR A 357 8.14 -3.77 -3.99
N HIS A 358 9.09 -4.68 -3.95
CA HIS A 358 9.38 -5.55 -2.84
C HIS A 358 10.24 -4.80 -1.81
N ALA A 359 9.72 -4.61 -0.60
CA ALA A 359 10.39 -3.96 0.52
C ALA A 359 10.50 -4.93 1.70
N ASP A 360 11.70 -5.47 1.90
CA ASP A 360 11.99 -6.43 2.97
C ASP A 360 13.10 -5.90 3.87
N VAL A 361 12.68 -5.33 5.00
CA VAL A 361 13.58 -4.86 6.07
C VAL A 361 13.76 -5.93 7.17
N ALA A 362 13.27 -7.15 6.95
CA ALA A 362 13.04 -8.14 8.00
C ALA A 362 13.62 -9.54 7.69
N PHE A 363 14.30 -9.74 6.56
CA PHE A 363 14.92 -11.03 6.20
C PHE A 363 16.13 -11.42 7.05
N GLY A 364 16.74 -10.45 7.73
CA GLY A 364 18.02 -10.60 8.40
C GLY A 364 19.20 -10.25 7.49
N GLY A 365 20.34 -10.91 7.69
CA GLY A 365 21.62 -10.39 7.21
C GLY A 365 21.83 -10.37 5.70
N ASP A 366 21.04 -11.10 4.92
CA ASP A 366 21.23 -11.22 3.47
C ASP A 366 20.06 -10.64 2.66
N GLY A 367 19.27 -9.78 3.30
CA GLY A 367 18.20 -9.03 2.65
C GLY A 367 18.72 -7.98 1.67
N ALA A 368 17.80 -7.43 0.89
CA ALA A 368 18.08 -6.30 0.02
C ALA A 368 18.27 -5.03 0.86
N LEU A 369 19.27 -4.22 0.50
CA LEU A 369 19.55 -2.96 1.21
C LEU A 369 18.61 -1.80 0.81
N PHE A 370 17.72 -2.02 -0.14
CA PHE A 370 16.77 -1.05 -0.68
C PHE A 370 15.51 -1.76 -1.22
N PRO A 371 14.40 -1.02 -1.44
CA PRO A 371 13.21 -1.54 -2.09
C PRO A 371 13.53 -1.96 -3.54
N MET A 372 13.23 -3.21 -3.88
CA MET A 372 13.50 -3.75 -5.21
C MET A 372 12.26 -3.66 -6.09
N PRO A 373 12.33 -3.10 -7.31
CA PRO A 373 11.20 -3.15 -8.22
C PRO A 373 10.90 -4.62 -8.60
N LEU A 374 9.62 -4.96 -8.74
CA LEU A 374 9.17 -6.26 -9.22
C LEU A 374 9.36 -6.36 -10.75
N VAL A 375 10.62 -6.36 -11.19
CA VAL A 375 11.04 -6.46 -12.59
C VAL A 375 11.91 -7.71 -12.75
N ASP A 376 11.48 -8.60 -13.65
CA ASP A 376 12.13 -9.89 -13.86
C ASP A 376 13.58 -9.73 -14.36
N GLY A 377 14.51 -10.32 -13.62
CA GLY A 377 15.92 -10.42 -14.00
C GLY A 377 16.75 -9.15 -13.77
N LEU A 378 16.17 -8.08 -13.23
CA LEU A 378 16.92 -6.84 -12.96
C LEU A 378 17.95 -7.07 -11.86
N ILE A 379 19.23 -6.87 -12.21
CA ILE A 379 20.37 -7.06 -11.30
C ILE A 379 20.66 -5.76 -10.56
N HIS A 380 20.88 -5.87 -9.26
CA HIS A 380 21.33 -4.77 -8.42
C HIS A 380 22.56 -5.16 -7.60
N GLU A 381 23.40 -4.17 -7.31
CA GLU A 381 24.46 -4.30 -6.31
C GLU A 381 23.85 -4.31 -4.90
N ASN A 382 24.47 -5.07 -4.00
CA ASN A 382 24.09 -5.18 -2.60
C ASN A 382 25.33 -4.93 -1.70
N LEU A 383 25.37 -5.53 -0.50
CA LEU A 383 26.52 -5.35 0.40
C LEU A 383 27.80 -5.95 -0.20
N GLY A 384 28.84 -5.13 -0.37
CA GLY A 384 30.14 -5.57 -0.85
C GLY A 384 30.12 -5.96 -2.32
N THR A 385 30.61 -7.16 -2.65
CA THR A 385 30.62 -7.69 -4.03
C THR A 385 29.36 -8.48 -4.38
N GLN A 386 28.35 -8.48 -3.51
CA GLN A 386 27.14 -9.26 -3.71
C GLN A 386 26.22 -8.56 -4.72
N GLN A 387 25.70 -9.33 -5.66
CA GLN A 387 24.62 -8.92 -6.54
C GLN A 387 23.35 -9.68 -6.22
N ILE A 388 22.21 -9.00 -6.35
CA ILE A 388 20.89 -9.54 -6.06
C ILE A 388 19.94 -9.28 -7.24
N ARG A 389 18.91 -10.10 -7.36
CA ARG A 389 17.84 -9.90 -8.35
C ARG A 389 16.55 -10.59 -7.90
N LEU A 390 15.44 -10.14 -8.47
CA LEU A 390 14.18 -10.86 -8.46
C LEU A 390 13.98 -11.51 -9.82
N VAL A 391 13.63 -12.79 -9.84
CA VAL A 391 13.25 -13.48 -11.08
C VAL A 391 11.83 -14.01 -10.97
N ARG A 392 11.11 -14.06 -12.09
CA ARG A 392 9.76 -14.60 -12.17
C ARG A 392 9.80 -16.01 -12.75
N ASP A 393 9.78 -17.02 -11.89
CA ASP A 393 9.98 -18.42 -12.26
C ASP A 393 9.25 -19.38 -11.31
N TRP A 394 9.28 -20.67 -11.62
CA TRP A 394 8.75 -21.74 -10.78
C TRP A 394 9.82 -22.26 -9.82
N ILE A 395 9.42 -22.58 -8.59
CA ILE A 395 10.29 -23.32 -7.66
C ILE A 395 10.39 -24.81 -8.07
N PRO A 396 11.48 -25.53 -7.73
CA PRO A 396 11.77 -26.85 -8.30
C PRO A 396 10.65 -27.89 -8.12
N HIS A 397 9.98 -27.91 -6.97
CA HIS A 397 8.94 -28.91 -6.67
C HIS A 397 7.53 -28.49 -7.09
N GLN A 398 7.38 -27.32 -7.72
CA GLN A 398 6.10 -26.88 -8.23
C GLN A 398 5.67 -27.74 -9.43
N VAL A 399 4.54 -28.43 -9.29
CA VAL A 399 3.99 -29.36 -10.29
C VAL A 399 3.20 -28.61 -11.37
N HIS A 400 2.34 -27.66 -10.98
CA HIS A 400 1.54 -26.89 -11.93
C HIS A 400 2.30 -25.65 -12.39
N ARG A 401 2.90 -25.72 -13.59
CA ARG A 401 3.76 -24.68 -14.16
C ARG A 401 3.09 -23.97 -15.34
N THR A 402 2.43 -22.87 -15.05
CA THR A 402 1.86 -21.93 -16.02
C THR A 402 2.40 -20.52 -15.72
N GLU A 403 2.23 -19.57 -16.63
CA GLU A 403 2.67 -18.18 -16.40
C GLU A 403 2.05 -17.57 -15.13
N ASP A 404 0.78 -17.89 -14.85
CA ASP A 404 0.05 -17.39 -13.67
C ASP A 404 0.55 -18.00 -12.36
N THR A 405 1.19 -19.17 -12.41
CA THR A 405 1.73 -19.82 -11.22
C THR A 405 3.19 -19.50 -10.95
N LYS A 406 3.85 -18.67 -11.77
CA LYS A 406 5.21 -18.22 -11.48
C LYS A 406 5.24 -17.41 -10.18
N LEU A 407 6.32 -17.61 -9.43
CA LEU A 407 6.60 -16.89 -8.20
C LEU A 407 7.71 -15.86 -8.45
N TRP A 408 7.76 -14.84 -7.60
CA TRP A 408 8.97 -14.03 -7.48
C TRP A 408 9.99 -14.80 -6.64
N ILE A 409 11.23 -14.88 -7.12
CA ILE A 409 12.33 -15.56 -6.45
C ILE A 409 13.48 -14.58 -6.24
N TYR A 410 13.83 -14.35 -4.98
CA TYR A 410 14.96 -13.51 -4.58
C TYR A 410 16.26 -14.32 -4.66
N GLN A 411 17.15 -13.89 -5.55
CA GLN A 411 18.43 -14.54 -5.81
C GLN A 411 19.60 -13.64 -5.49
N TYR A 412 20.73 -14.26 -5.17
CA TYR A 412 21.99 -13.59 -4.93
C TYR A 412 23.15 -14.32 -5.60
N ARG A 413 24.26 -13.61 -5.80
CA ARG A 413 25.59 -14.17 -6.08
C ARG A 413 26.67 -13.32 -5.45
N ASN A 414 27.73 -13.95 -4.94
CA ASN A 414 28.83 -13.26 -4.26
C ASN A 414 29.97 -12.93 -5.24
N GLY A 415 29.65 -12.17 -6.29
CA GLY A 415 30.56 -11.83 -7.38
C GLY A 415 29.99 -12.17 -8.75
N VAL A 416 30.37 -11.39 -9.77
CA VAL A 416 29.87 -11.53 -11.15
C VAL A 416 30.23 -12.87 -11.80
N ASP A 417 31.28 -13.52 -11.32
CA ASP A 417 31.80 -14.82 -11.76
C ASP A 417 31.16 -16.01 -11.02
N LYS A 418 30.27 -15.75 -10.06
CA LYS A 418 29.60 -16.79 -9.26
C LYS A 418 28.21 -17.10 -9.80
N ASP A 419 27.80 -18.34 -9.56
CA ASP A 419 26.45 -18.79 -9.87
C ASP A 419 25.40 -18.11 -9.00
N TRP A 420 24.22 -17.90 -9.57
CA TRP A 420 23.05 -17.45 -8.82
C TRP A 420 22.55 -18.56 -7.90
N ASN A 421 22.19 -18.18 -6.68
CA ASN A 421 21.50 -19.04 -5.74
C ASN A 421 20.28 -18.31 -5.18
N SER A 422 19.25 -19.06 -4.81
CA SER A 422 17.97 -18.50 -4.36
C SER A 422 17.87 -18.53 -2.84
N PHE A 423 17.48 -17.41 -2.24
CA PHE A 423 17.19 -17.32 -0.81
C PHE A 423 15.74 -17.68 -0.49
N TYR A 424 14.78 -17.10 -1.22
CA TYR A 424 13.36 -17.31 -0.98
C TYR A 424 12.49 -17.05 -2.21
N SER A 425 11.22 -17.43 -2.11
CA SER A 425 10.20 -17.18 -3.11
C SER A 425 8.89 -16.70 -2.48
N PHE A 426 8.13 -15.87 -3.19
CA PHE A 426 6.83 -15.38 -2.73
C PHE A 426 5.85 -15.19 -3.90
N PRO A 427 4.54 -15.39 -3.66
CA PRO A 427 3.50 -15.00 -4.59
C PRO A 427 3.18 -13.51 -4.42
N GLY A 428 2.47 -12.92 -5.38
CA GLY A 428 1.93 -11.56 -5.23
C GLY A 428 0.66 -11.46 -4.38
N ILE A 429 0.34 -12.49 -3.57
CA ILE A 429 -0.94 -12.63 -2.84
C ILE A 429 -0.82 -11.99 -1.46
N GLU A 430 -1.83 -11.20 -1.08
CA GLU A 430 -1.95 -10.56 0.23
C GLU A 430 -2.27 -11.56 1.34
N PHE A 431 -1.60 -11.40 2.48
CA PHE A 431 -1.81 -12.12 3.72
C PHE A 431 -2.35 -11.17 4.79
N TYR A 432 -3.29 -11.64 5.60
CA TYR A 432 -3.93 -10.89 6.67
C TYR A 432 -3.40 -11.27 8.04
N ALA A 433 -3.82 -10.54 9.08
CA ALA A 433 -3.36 -10.75 10.46
C ALA A 433 -3.51 -12.21 10.95
N LEU A 434 -4.60 -12.90 10.60
CA LEU A 434 -4.81 -14.30 11.00
C LEU A 434 -3.88 -15.28 10.26
N ASP A 435 -3.53 -15.00 9.00
CA ASP A 435 -2.52 -15.79 8.27
C ASP A 435 -1.18 -15.71 9.00
N TRP A 436 -0.82 -14.51 9.48
CA TRP A 436 0.39 -14.32 10.27
C TRP A 436 0.32 -14.98 11.64
N GLY A 437 -0.86 -15.05 12.27
CA GLY A 437 -1.07 -15.84 13.48
C GLY A 437 -0.74 -17.33 13.28
N VAL A 438 -1.17 -17.92 12.16
CA VAL A 438 -0.88 -19.32 11.82
C VAL A 438 0.62 -19.54 11.57
N VAL A 439 1.24 -18.65 10.78
CA VAL A 439 2.67 -18.75 10.46
C VAL A 439 3.52 -18.55 11.71
N ASN A 440 3.20 -17.57 12.54
CA ASN A 440 3.88 -17.29 13.80
C ASN A 440 3.78 -18.46 14.77
N PHE A 441 2.59 -19.07 14.90
CA PHE A 441 2.41 -20.26 15.72
C PHE A 441 3.33 -21.41 15.28
N TRP A 442 3.41 -21.67 13.97
CA TRP A 442 4.32 -22.71 13.47
C TRP A 442 5.79 -22.38 13.79
N ILE A 443 6.22 -21.14 13.55
CA ILE A 443 7.62 -20.73 13.82
C ILE A 443 7.94 -20.77 15.31
N GLY A 444 7.03 -20.33 16.18
CA GLY A 444 7.25 -20.23 17.62
C GLY A 444 7.13 -21.56 18.37
N ALA A 445 6.29 -22.49 17.88
CA ALA A 445 5.98 -23.73 18.60
C ALA A 445 6.56 -25.00 17.96
N HIS A 446 6.68 -25.06 16.62
CA HIS A 446 6.98 -26.32 15.94
C HIS A 446 8.44 -26.78 16.21
N PRO A 447 8.70 -28.07 16.50
CA PRO A 447 10.04 -28.59 16.77
C PRO A 447 11.04 -28.45 15.62
N ASP A 448 10.56 -28.33 14.38
CA ASP A 448 11.43 -28.13 13.20
C ASP A 448 11.77 -26.66 12.95
N SER A 449 11.21 -25.73 13.73
CA SER A 449 11.54 -24.32 13.60
C SER A 449 12.89 -24.03 14.25
N HIS A 450 13.90 -23.77 13.41
CA HIS A 450 15.24 -23.40 13.86
C HIS A 450 15.27 -22.11 14.71
N GLN A 451 14.24 -21.25 14.60
CA GLN A 451 14.14 -20.01 15.38
C GLN A 451 14.04 -20.28 16.89
N ARG A 452 13.57 -21.47 17.31
CA ARG A 452 13.49 -21.89 18.72
C ARG A 452 14.82 -22.31 19.32
N PHE A 453 15.78 -22.71 18.48
CA PHE A 453 17.05 -23.28 18.93
C PHE A 453 18.24 -22.37 18.63
N ASN A 454 18.12 -21.53 17.61
CA ASN A 454 19.16 -20.59 17.22
C ASN A 454 18.76 -19.18 17.64
N MET A 455 19.51 -18.61 18.57
CA MET A 455 19.37 -17.19 18.90
C MET A 455 20.12 -16.37 17.86
N LEU A 456 19.43 -15.41 17.27
CA LEU A 456 19.92 -14.57 16.18
C LEU A 456 19.66 -13.11 16.50
N VAL A 457 20.70 -12.28 16.35
CA VAL A 457 20.57 -10.82 16.26
C VAL A 457 21.37 -10.34 15.07
N ILE A 458 20.80 -9.46 14.25
CA ILE A 458 21.44 -8.92 13.07
C ILE A 458 21.15 -7.42 13.00
N LYS A 459 22.19 -6.61 12.90
CA LYS A 459 22.09 -5.15 12.80
C LYS A 459 22.93 -4.64 11.65
N PHE A 460 22.31 -3.94 10.71
CA PHE A 460 23.02 -3.25 9.65
C PHE A 460 23.63 -1.95 10.15
N LEU A 461 24.77 -1.58 9.57
CA LEU A 461 25.53 -0.38 9.90
C LEU A 461 25.33 0.66 8.80
N ARG A 462 24.82 1.83 9.18
CA ARG A 462 24.56 2.96 8.29
C ARG A 462 25.60 4.05 8.49
N ARG A 463 25.96 4.75 7.41
CA ARG A 463 26.74 6.00 7.44
C ARG A 463 26.20 6.97 6.41
N GLN A 464 26.56 8.24 6.55
CA GLN A 464 26.34 9.23 5.50
C GLN A 464 27.26 8.93 4.32
N LYS A 465 26.75 9.06 3.10
CA LYS A 465 27.49 8.77 1.88
C LYS A 465 28.34 9.99 1.52
N GLU A 466 29.63 9.79 1.31
CA GLU A 466 30.55 10.84 0.84
C GLU A 466 30.34 11.04 -0.67
N VAL A 467 29.33 11.84 -1.05
CA VAL A 467 29.12 12.28 -2.44
C VAL A 467 29.30 13.79 -2.51
N ASP A 468 30.06 14.26 -3.50
CA ASP A 468 30.32 15.69 -3.74
C ASP A 468 29.01 16.52 -3.77
N GLY A 469 28.67 17.15 -2.65
CA GLY A 469 27.63 18.18 -2.55
C GLY A 469 26.22 17.73 -2.16
N ASN A 470 25.99 16.49 -1.72
CA ASN A 470 24.68 16.08 -1.18
C ASN A 470 24.84 15.38 0.19
N ASP A 471 24.87 16.19 1.25
CA ASP A 471 25.11 15.77 2.64
C ASP A 471 23.95 14.96 3.27
N GLU A 472 22.94 14.53 2.52
CA GLU A 472 21.72 13.93 3.08
C GLU A 472 21.44 12.49 2.62
N GLU A 473 22.29 11.88 1.77
CA GLU A 473 22.14 10.47 1.37
C GLU A 473 22.87 9.52 2.33
N TYR A 474 22.20 8.47 2.77
CA TYR A 474 22.76 7.44 3.67
C TYR A 474 22.91 6.10 2.96
N GLU A 475 23.97 5.36 3.32
CA GLU A 475 24.23 4.02 2.80
C GLU A 475 24.46 3.00 3.93
N ILE A 476 24.18 1.74 3.63
CA ILE A 476 24.53 0.61 4.48
C ILE A 476 25.92 0.12 4.07
N TYR A 477 26.89 0.21 4.98
CA TYR A 477 28.28 -0.17 4.69
C TYR A 477 28.71 -1.49 5.33
N GLY A 478 27.86 -2.05 6.21
CA GLY A 478 28.20 -3.29 6.90
C GLY A 478 27.06 -3.87 7.71
N LYS A 479 27.32 -4.98 8.38
CA LYS A 479 26.40 -5.66 9.29
C LYS A 479 27.16 -6.36 10.42
N ARG A 480 26.52 -6.44 11.58
CA ARG A 480 26.90 -7.28 12.72
C ARG A 480 25.86 -8.35 12.95
N MET A 481 26.30 -9.53 13.35
CA MET A 481 25.45 -10.68 13.60
C MET A 481 25.88 -11.38 14.87
N LEU A 482 24.97 -11.65 15.80
CA LEU A 482 25.16 -12.58 16.88
C LEU A 482 24.40 -13.85 16.54
N VAL A 483 25.11 -14.97 16.45
CA VAL A 483 24.52 -16.29 16.21
C VAL A 483 24.89 -17.17 17.38
N ASN A 484 23.90 -17.49 18.22
CA ASN A 484 24.05 -18.18 19.49
C ASN A 484 25.03 -17.42 20.42
N GLY A 485 26.30 -17.84 20.47
CA GLY A 485 27.35 -17.17 21.24
C GLY A 485 28.38 -16.43 20.39
N VAL A 486 28.28 -16.42 19.05
CA VAL A 486 29.36 -15.89 18.19
C VAL A 486 28.95 -14.57 17.56
N VAL A 487 29.70 -13.51 17.85
CA VAL A 487 29.55 -12.19 17.23
C VAL A 487 30.43 -12.11 16.00
N LYS A 488 29.80 -11.77 14.87
CA LYS A 488 30.41 -11.67 13.56
C LYS A 488 30.18 -10.28 12.97
N GLU A 489 31.13 -9.80 12.19
CA GLU A 489 31.05 -8.53 11.48
C GLU A 489 31.41 -8.71 10.01
N ASN A 490 30.68 -8.01 9.14
CA ASN A 490 30.99 -7.90 7.71
C ASN A 490 30.82 -6.45 7.27
N LEU A 491 31.91 -5.79 6.91
CA LEU A 491 31.95 -4.39 6.45
C LEU A 491 32.01 -4.28 4.92
N GLY A 492 31.28 -5.15 4.20
CA GLY A 492 31.30 -5.23 2.73
C GLY A 492 32.35 -6.21 2.17
N GLY A 493 33.00 -6.99 3.03
CA GLY A 493 34.05 -7.94 2.67
C GLY A 493 33.77 -9.35 3.18
N ARG A 494 34.83 -10.02 3.68
CA ARG A 494 34.68 -11.31 4.35
C ARG A 494 34.16 -11.11 5.76
N THR A 495 33.25 -11.98 6.18
CA THR A 495 32.77 -12.02 7.55
C THR A 495 33.90 -12.43 8.50
N GLN A 496 34.07 -11.70 9.59
CA GLN A 496 35.06 -11.96 10.64
C GLN A 496 34.35 -12.22 11.97
N ILE A 497 34.93 -13.06 12.83
CA ILE A 497 34.47 -13.23 14.21
C ILE A 497 35.15 -12.13 15.05
N ILE A 498 34.34 -11.37 15.77
CA ILE A 498 34.79 -10.24 16.60
C ILE A 498 34.47 -10.43 18.10
N GLY A 499 33.81 -11.53 18.45
CA GLY A 499 33.53 -11.90 19.82
C GLY A 499 32.94 -13.29 19.92
N GLU A 500 33.18 -13.94 21.05
CA GLU A 500 32.57 -15.22 21.42
C GLU A 500 32.13 -15.14 22.88
N CYS A 501 30.88 -15.51 23.13
CA CYS A 501 30.23 -15.58 24.43
C CYS A 501 30.19 -17.05 24.84
N LYS A 502 30.74 -17.36 26.01
CA LYS A 502 30.75 -18.68 26.64
C LYS A 502 29.71 -18.82 27.74
N SER A 503 29.10 -17.71 28.16
CA SER A 503 28.04 -17.69 29.18
C SER A 503 26.95 -16.70 28.81
N GLU A 504 25.78 -16.80 29.46
CA GLU A 504 24.70 -15.82 29.31
C GLU A 504 25.13 -14.40 29.69
N ALA A 505 25.95 -14.23 30.74
CA ALA A 505 26.43 -12.92 31.14
C ALA A 505 27.21 -12.24 30.02
N GLU A 506 28.16 -12.97 29.40
CA GLU A 506 28.92 -12.47 28.25
C GLU A 506 28.03 -12.19 27.03
N ARG A 507 26.94 -12.96 26.87
CA ARG A 507 25.98 -12.76 25.77
C ARG A 507 25.16 -11.49 25.96
N LEU A 508 24.70 -11.23 27.19
CA LEU A 508 24.00 -9.99 27.54
C LEU A 508 24.91 -8.77 27.36
N GLU A 509 26.18 -8.86 27.76
CA GLU A 509 27.18 -7.81 27.50
C GLU A 509 27.40 -7.59 26.00
N ALA A 510 27.40 -8.66 25.19
CA ALA A 510 27.53 -8.55 23.74
C ALA A 510 26.32 -7.88 23.08
N LEU A 511 25.09 -8.15 23.56
CA LEU A 511 23.87 -7.48 23.10
C LEU A 511 23.97 -5.96 23.29
N GLU A 512 24.40 -5.52 24.46
CA GLU A 512 24.59 -4.10 24.76
C GLU A 512 25.72 -3.50 23.92
N LYS A 513 26.90 -4.12 23.95
CA LYS A 513 28.13 -3.61 23.31
C LYS A 513 28.00 -3.48 21.79
N TYR A 514 27.48 -4.51 21.13
CA TYR A 514 27.53 -4.59 19.66
C TYR A 514 26.21 -4.19 18.99
N PHE A 515 25.08 -4.31 19.68
CA PHE A 515 23.75 -4.10 19.11
C PHE A 515 22.96 -3.00 19.81
N SER A 516 23.44 -2.51 20.97
CA SER A 516 22.74 -1.53 21.81
C SER A 516 21.37 -2.04 22.30
N ILE A 517 21.26 -3.35 22.54
CA ILE A 517 20.05 -4.00 23.03
C ILE A 517 20.11 -4.17 24.55
N PHE A 518 19.04 -3.78 25.22
CA PHE A 518 18.89 -3.90 26.68
C PHE A 518 17.69 -4.79 27.02
N LEU A 519 17.92 -5.78 27.88
CA LEU A 519 16.87 -6.64 28.45
C LEU A 519 16.57 -6.25 29.89
N GLU A 520 15.31 -6.37 30.28
CA GLU A 520 14.86 -6.18 31.65
C GLU A 520 15.33 -7.33 32.57
N ALA A 521 15.29 -7.10 33.88
CA ALA A 521 15.72 -8.11 34.84
C ALA A 521 14.91 -9.42 34.72
N GLU A 522 13.60 -9.33 34.46
CA GLU A 522 12.73 -10.49 34.27
C GLU A 522 13.04 -11.23 32.95
N GLU A 523 13.24 -10.49 31.85
CA GLU A 523 13.61 -11.09 30.56
C GLU A 523 14.95 -11.84 30.63
N LYS A 524 15.95 -11.32 31.36
CA LYS A 524 17.25 -11.99 31.53
C LYS A 524 17.12 -13.37 32.17
N GLU A 525 16.12 -13.58 33.02
CA GLU A 525 15.87 -14.85 33.70
C GLU A 525 15.06 -15.82 32.83
N GLY A 526 14.29 -15.33 31.86
CA GLY A 526 13.39 -16.15 31.04
C GLY A 526 14.10 -17.21 30.19
N ILE A 527 15.40 -17.06 29.93
CA ILE A 527 16.19 -18.05 29.17
C ILE A 527 16.65 -19.25 29.99
N ARG A 528 16.57 -19.18 31.33
CA ARG A 528 17.14 -20.21 32.20
C ARG A 528 16.48 -21.56 31.95
N GLY A 529 17.29 -22.56 31.64
CA GLY A 529 16.81 -23.90 31.30
C GLY A 529 16.21 -24.04 29.89
N TYR A 530 16.16 -22.97 29.10
CA TYR A 530 15.74 -23.04 27.70
C TYR A 530 16.86 -23.57 26.80
N PHE A 531 16.50 -24.07 25.62
CA PHE A 531 17.42 -24.80 24.73
C PHE A 531 18.63 -23.97 24.26
N SER A 532 18.48 -22.66 24.17
CA SER A 532 19.48 -21.72 23.67
C SER A 532 20.31 -21.04 24.78
N GLU A 533 20.13 -21.45 26.04
CA GLU A 533 20.93 -21.00 27.19
C GLU A 533 22.40 -21.42 27.03
N LEU A 534 23.32 -20.46 27.15
CA LEU A 534 24.75 -20.71 27.28
C LEU A 534 25.11 -20.98 28.74
N ARG A 535 25.74 -22.12 28.98
CA ARG A 535 26.11 -22.62 30.32
C ARG A 535 27.59 -22.48 30.61
#